data_AF-A0AAU6MGY5-F1
#
_entry.id   AF-A0AAU6MGY5-F1
#
_cell.length_a   1.000
_cell.length_b   1.000
_cell.length_c   1.000
_cell.angle_alpha   90.00
_cell.angle_beta   90.00
_cell.angle_gamma   90.00
#
_symmetry.space_group_name_H-M   'P 1'
#
loop_
_entity.id
_entity.type
_entity.pdbx_description
1 polymer ?
#
loop_
_entity_poly.entity_id
_entity_poly.type
_entity_poly.pdbx_seq_one_letter_code
_entity_poly.pdbx_strand_id
1 'polypeptide(L)'
;MRGRSDTSGSDRTELLPRGYRVGGWEVIEPIASGGWATVYAGRPAHGAARGSTDRLTSPAADPATVPAEVALKFLPTAGLAPRQARKVAETARREVELARRAGHPRLIRLLDSVVVSDPDRAFLDGAIVLVMERAARSLRDLFDAGAAEADIPRLFAEICEGLAHLHGSGWVHGDLKPENILLMADGALKLSDFGLATELTGTDGTHGYAPPMGTLDYLPPERWQAPLGEHGVEVRPSADIWALGIMVHEVFASGASPFPGATPVSRGAAVQEYAEGRAPLRLDSAVPPFWRALAADCLAPTHAARSVHSAESLLARITARPVPPRPVRRRWGTRAVLLTAAVCAVAATVWSHLGGASGARGEPPGRLRVFNADDTCRDRTDRTPQCSLGLAIDPLVPYTIDNVVPTRVWHGDVLAVECRLPKGVPIIDESDARSTQWYRVRLPAGSSRSSAWLPAVRTTDRPRVPDCPRPEPVR
;
A
#
# COMPACT_ATOMS: atom_id res chain seq x y z
N MET A 1 -28.75 -15.51 39.86
CA MET A 1 -29.24 -15.58 38.47
C MET A 1 -28.84 -14.31 37.74
N ARG A 2 -27.87 -14.46 36.81
CA ARG A 2 -27.53 -13.67 35.62
C ARG A 2 -27.67 -12.14 35.66
N GLY A 3 -26.53 -11.47 35.86
CA GLY A 3 -26.26 -10.15 35.28
C GLY A 3 -25.84 -10.29 33.81
N ARG A 4 -26.32 -9.38 32.95
CA ARG A 4 -25.90 -9.24 31.55
C ARG A 4 -24.92 -8.08 31.46
N SER A 5 -23.70 -8.36 31.05
CA SER A 5 -22.67 -7.41 30.65
C SER A 5 -22.56 -7.36 29.13
N ASP A 6 -22.49 -6.14 28.61
CA ASP A 6 -21.94 -5.62 27.34
C ASP A 6 -21.48 -6.59 26.24
N THR A 7 -21.92 -6.27 25.01
CA THR A 7 -21.13 -6.41 23.77
C THR A 7 -21.70 -5.52 22.66
N SER A 8 -20.97 -4.46 22.25
CA SER A 8 -20.98 -3.96 20.87
C SER A 8 -19.54 -3.68 20.46
N GLY A 9 -18.93 -4.71 19.87
CA GLY A 9 -17.52 -4.76 19.52
C GLY A 9 -17.17 -3.86 18.35
N SER A 10 -16.18 -3.00 18.59
CA SER A 10 -15.39 -2.29 17.59
C SER A 10 -14.64 -3.24 16.67
N ASP A 11 -14.63 -2.94 15.38
CA ASP A 11 -13.78 -3.53 14.33
C ASP A 11 -12.29 -3.19 14.56
N ARG A 12 -11.69 -3.80 15.58
CA ARG A 12 -10.24 -3.95 15.67
C ARG A 12 -9.92 -5.24 14.93
N THR A 13 -9.03 -5.19 13.94
CA THR A 13 -8.29 -6.37 13.52
C THR A 13 -7.51 -6.84 14.75
N GLU A 14 -8.10 -7.74 15.52
CA GLU A 14 -7.49 -8.28 16.73
C GLU A 14 -6.31 -9.13 16.27
N LEU A 15 -5.10 -8.57 16.40
CA LEU A 15 -3.87 -9.28 16.05
C LEU A 15 -3.80 -10.56 16.88
N LEU A 16 -3.42 -11.65 16.23
CA LEU A 16 -3.31 -12.94 16.88
C LEU A 16 -2.23 -12.89 17.97
N PRO A 17 -2.50 -13.45 19.17
CA PRO A 17 -1.51 -13.51 20.21
C PRO A 17 -0.36 -14.45 19.79
N ARG A 18 0.86 -14.10 20.21
CA ARG A 18 1.99 -15.03 20.17
C ARG A 18 1.61 -16.34 20.87
N GLY A 19 1.90 -17.47 20.24
CA GLY A 19 1.51 -18.78 20.73
C GLY A 19 0.21 -19.32 20.15
N TYR A 20 -0.54 -18.54 19.37
CA TYR A 20 -1.73 -19.04 18.69
C TYR A 20 -1.37 -20.18 17.74
N ARG A 21 -2.07 -21.32 17.86
CA ARG A 21 -1.78 -22.53 17.08
C ARG A 21 -2.73 -22.65 15.90
N VAL A 22 -2.18 -22.98 14.74
CA VAL A 22 -2.92 -23.31 13.53
C VAL A 22 -2.30 -24.54 12.89
N GLY A 23 -3.03 -25.66 12.92
CA GLY A 23 -2.49 -26.96 12.49
C GLY A 23 -1.18 -27.32 13.19
N GLY A 24 -0.13 -27.57 12.42
CA GLY A 24 1.21 -27.87 12.91
C GLY A 24 2.06 -26.63 13.26
N TRP A 25 1.48 -25.43 13.29
CA TRP A 25 2.22 -24.16 13.36
C TRP A 25 1.78 -23.30 14.54
N GLU A 26 2.70 -22.46 15.01
CA GLU A 26 2.48 -21.51 16.10
C GLU A 26 2.89 -20.09 15.67
N VAL A 27 2.02 -19.12 15.90
CA VAL A 27 2.23 -17.69 15.61
C VAL A 27 3.28 -17.08 16.55
N ILE A 28 4.20 -16.28 15.99
CA ILE A 28 5.26 -15.58 16.73
C ILE A 28 4.95 -14.08 16.84
N GLU A 29 4.87 -13.39 15.71
CA GLU A 29 4.74 -11.94 15.61
C GLU A 29 4.08 -11.54 14.27
N PRO A 30 3.38 -10.40 14.20
CA PRO A 30 2.88 -9.88 12.92
C PRO A 30 4.05 -9.41 12.04
N ILE A 31 3.99 -9.73 10.74
CA ILE A 31 4.92 -9.24 9.71
C ILE A 31 4.27 -8.09 8.94
N ALA A 32 3.04 -8.31 8.47
CA ALA A 32 2.31 -7.34 7.66
C ALA A 32 0.80 -7.48 7.88
N SER A 33 0.07 -6.40 7.68
CA SER A 33 -1.40 -6.41 7.68
C SER A 33 -1.90 -5.61 6.49
N GLY A 34 -2.78 -6.22 5.70
CA GLY A 34 -3.44 -5.59 4.55
C GLY A 34 -4.96 -5.75 4.62
N GLY A 35 -5.67 -5.22 3.63
CA GLY A 35 -7.15 -5.18 3.64
C GLY A 35 -7.86 -6.53 3.58
N TRP A 36 -7.17 -7.60 3.14
CA TRP A 36 -7.78 -8.92 2.94
C TRP A 36 -7.02 -10.05 3.65
N ALA A 37 -5.84 -9.76 4.21
CA ALA A 37 -5.00 -10.75 4.86
C ALA A 37 -4.07 -10.11 5.90
N THR A 38 -3.71 -10.90 6.90
CA THR A 38 -2.66 -10.56 7.86
C THR A 38 -1.60 -11.66 7.84
N VAL A 39 -0.34 -11.27 7.72
CA VAL A 39 0.80 -12.18 7.65
C VAL A 39 1.53 -12.15 8.98
N TYR A 40 1.76 -13.33 9.54
CA TYR A 40 2.51 -13.51 10.77
C TYR A 40 3.75 -14.35 10.53
N ALA A 41 4.80 -14.12 11.31
CA ALA A 41 5.84 -15.10 11.49
C ALA A 41 5.29 -16.30 12.26
N GLY A 42 5.69 -17.49 11.86
CA GLY A 42 5.33 -18.74 12.52
C GLY A 42 6.53 -19.67 12.68
N ARG A 43 6.37 -20.68 13.52
CA ARG A 43 7.30 -21.80 13.69
C ARG A 43 6.53 -23.11 13.83
N PRO A 44 7.18 -24.27 13.63
CA PRO A 44 6.57 -25.56 13.96
C PRO A 44 6.11 -25.59 15.44
N ALA A 45 4.88 -26.05 15.67
CA ALA A 45 4.33 -26.23 17.01
C ALA A 45 4.87 -27.54 17.62
N HIS A 46 5.31 -27.50 18.88
CA HIS A 46 5.69 -28.71 19.62
C HIS A 46 4.45 -29.33 20.32
N GLY A 47 4.25 -30.64 20.15
CA GLY A 47 3.15 -31.43 20.74
C GLY A 47 1.87 -31.50 19.91
N ALA A 48 1.00 -32.48 20.20
CA ALA A 48 -0.21 -32.78 19.41
C ALA A 48 -1.16 -31.56 19.29
N ALA A 49 -1.66 -31.32 18.07
CA ALA A 49 -2.61 -30.25 17.78
C ALA A 49 -3.91 -30.46 18.59
N ARG A 50 -4.38 -29.40 19.26
CA ARG A 50 -5.75 -29.32 19.77
C ARG A 50 -6.61 -28.72 18.66
N GLY A 51 -7.53 -29.49 18.10
CA GLY A 51 -8.44 -29.06 17.05
C GLY A 51 -8.41 -29.98 15.83
N SER A 52 -9.58 -30.47 15.43
CA SER A 52 -9.78 -31.30 14.24
C SER A 52 -9.53 -30.47 12.98
N THR A 53 -8.37 -30.64 12.35
CA THR A 53 -8.02 -29.99 11.07
C THR A 53 -8.47 -30.85 9.90
N ASP A 54 -9.29 -30.30 9.02
CA ASP A 54 -9.54 -30.92 7.72
C ASP A 54 -8.40 -30.51 6.77
N ARG A 55 -7.49 -31.45 6.48
CA ARG A 55 -6.38 -31.22 5.55
C ARG A 55 -6.95 -31.24 4.13
N LEU A 56 -7.06 -30.09 3.48
CA LEU A 56 -7.06 -30.09 2.01
C LEU A 56 -5.66 -30.54 1.57
N THR A 57 -5.60 -31.82 1.20
CA THR A 57 -4.42 -32.61 0.82
C THR A 57 -3.32 -31.81 0.13
N SER A 58 -2.08 -31.94 0.63
CA SER A 58 -0.80 -31.89 -0.10
C SER A 58 0.17 -32.89 0.57
N PRO A 59 1.15 -33.46 -0.15
CA PRO A 59 2.01 -34.50 0.41
C PRO A 59 2.76 -33.94 1.61
N ALA A 60 2.75 -34.68 2.73
CA ALA A 60 3.49 -34.31 3.92
C ALA A 60 4.94 -33.99 3.54
N ALA A 61 5.36 -32.74 3.74
CA ALA A 61 6.77 -32.37 3.65
C ALA A 61 7.55 -33.28 4.62
N ASP A 62 8.70 -33.79 4.17
CA ASP A 62 9.62 -34.56 5.02
C ASP A 62 9.91 -33.73 6.28
N PRO A 63 9.68 -34.27 7.50
CA PRO A 63 9.91 -33.55 8.75
C PRO A 63 11.34 -33.00 8.90
N ALA A 64 12.32 -33.50 8.14
CA ALA A 64 13.69 -32.98 8.09
C ALA A 64 13.86 -31.69 7.26
N THR A 65 12.84 -31.23 6.53
CA THR A 65 12.92 -30.11 5.58
C THR A 65 12.04 -28.90 5.94
N VAL A 66 11.40 -28.95 7.11
CA VAL A 66 10.52 -27.88 7.58
C VAL A 66 11.36 -26.70 8.09
N PRO A 67 11.24 -25.49 7.52
CA PRO A 67 12.00 -24.33 7.99
C PRO A 67 11.73 -24.02 9.47
N ALA A 68 12.77 -23.53 10.17
CA ALA A 68 12.64 -23.13 11.57
C ALA A 68 11.61 -22.00 11.76
N GLU A 69 11.50 -21.12 10.76
CA GLU A 69 10.49 -20.07 10.71
C GLU A 69 9.81 -20.01 9.34
N VAL A 70 8.52 -19.69 9.36
CA VAL A 70 7.64 -19.60 8.20
C VAL A 70 6.84 -18.30 8.24
N ALA A 71 6.24 -17.95 7.11
CA ALA A 71 5.20 -16.92 7.04
C ALA A 71 3.81 -17.60 7.03
N LEU A 72 2.90 -17.11 7.86
CA LEU A 72 1.52 -17.55 7.99
C LEU A 72 0.61 -16.43 7.49
N LYS A 73 0.10 -16.54 6.27
CA LYS A 73 -0.85 -15.59 5.68
C LYS A 73 -2.27 -16.03 6.04
N PHE A 74 -2.89 -15.33 6.99
CA PHE A 74 -4.27 -15.54 7.38
C PHE A 74 -5.20 -14.77 6.46
N LEU A 75 -6.19 -15.47 5.91
CA LEU A 75 -7.26 -14.92 5.09
C LEU A 75 -8.60 -15.17 5.80
N PRO A 76 -9.08 -14.22 6.62
CA PRO A 76 -10.33 -14.36 7.34
C PRO A 76 -11.52 -14.44 6.38
N THR A 77 -12.47 -15.33 6.70
CA THR A 77 -13.74 -15.45 5.97
C THR A 77 -14.94 -15.11 6.83
N ALA A 78 -14.79 -15.16 8.15
CA ALA A 78 -15.85 -14.82 9.10
C ALA A 78 -16.22 -13.33 9.00
N GLY A 79 -17.52 -13.03 9.16
CA GLY A 79 -18.03 -11.66 9.07
C GLY A 79 -18.13 -11.10 7.64
N LEU A 80 -17.56 -11.76 6.64
CA LEU A 80 -17.68 -11.36 5.23
C LEU A 80 -19.03 -11.77 4.64
N ALA A 81 -19.56 -10.97 3.72
CA ALA A 81 -20.72 -11.36 2.93
C ALA A 81 -20.37 -12.61 2.09
N PRO A 82 -21.34 -13.50 1.76
CA PRO A 82 -21.07 -14.76 1.05
C PRO A 82 -20.26 -14.60 -0.24
N ARG A 83 -20.49 -13.52 -1.00
CA ARG A 83 -19.72 -13.22 -2.22
C ARG A 83 -18.25 -12.87 -1.92
N GLN A 84 -17.99 -12.12 -0.85
CA GLN A 84 -16.63 -11.75 -0.44
C GLN A 84 -15.88 -12.97 0.12
N ALA A 85 -16.53 -13.79 0.95
CA ALA A 85 -15.93 -15.02 1.46
C ALA A 85 -15.55 -15.99 0.33
N ARG A 86 -16.42 -16.16 -0.68
CA ARG A 86 -16.09 -16.95 -1.88
C ARG A 86 -14.87 -16.42 -2.62
N LYS A 87 -14.76 -15.10 -2.77
CA LYS A 87 -13.63 -14.44 -3.42
C LYS A 87 -12.32 -14.65 -2.66
N VAL A 88 -12.34 -14.58 -1.33
CA VAL A 88 -11.19 -14.91 -0.49
C VAL A 88 -10.78 -16.37 -0.68
N ALA A 89 -11.75 -17.29 -0.66
CA ALA A 89 -11.48 -18.70 -0.90
C ALA A 89 -10.93 -18.99 -2.32
N GLU A 90 -11.44 -18.32 -3.34
CA GLU A 90 -10.93 -18.40 -4.72
C GLU A 90 -9.49 -17.90 -4.83
N THR A 91 -9.17 -16.77 -4.17
CA THR A 91 -7.82 -16.20 -4.07
C THR A 91 -6.86 -17.22 -3.46
N ALA A 92 -7.22 -17.81 -2.31
CA ALA A 92 -6.41 -18.81 -1.65
C ALA A 92 -6.24 -20.09 -2.50
N ARG A 93 -7.30 -20.55 -3.18
CA ARG A 93 -7.23 -21.70 -4.08
C ARG A 93 -6.27 -21.46 -5.25
N ARG A 94 -6.26 -20.25 -5.83
CA ARG A 94 -5.33 -19.88 -6.91
C ARG A 94 -3.89 -19.95 -6.44
N GLU A 95 -3.58 -19.41 -5.26
CA GLU A 95 -2.23 -19.48 -4.69
C GLU A 95 -1.77 -20.93 -4.48
N VAL A 96 -2.66 -21.79 -3.97
CA VAL A 96 -2.38 -23.23 -3.80
C VAL A 96 -2.14 -23.92 -5.13
N GLU A 97 -2.98 -23.67 -6.14
CA GLU A 97 -2.86 -24.32 -7.45
C GLU A 97 -1.59 -23.91 -8.19
N LEU A 98 -1.29 -22.61 -8.17
CA LEU A 98 -0.08 -22.07 -8.80
C LEU A 98 1.17 -22.64 -8.15
N ALA A 99 1.23 -22.65 -6.80
CA ALA A 99 2.38 -23.18 -6.08
C ALA A 99 2.64 -24.68 -6.37
N ARG A 100 1.58 -25.44 -6.70
CA ARG A 100 1.67 -26.85 -7.08
C ARG A 100 2.18 -27.06 -8.50
N ARG A 101 1.73 -26.23 -9.45
CA ARG A 101 2.03 -26.40 -10.88
C ARG A 101 3.33 -25.73 -11.31
N ALA A 102 3.71 -24.63 -10.66
CA ALA A 102 4.74 -23.72 -11.15
C ALA A 102 5.85 -23.46 -10.11
N GLY A 103 6.33 -24.48 -9.39
CA GLY A 103 7.44 -24.30 -8.44
C GLY A 103 8.76 -23.85 -9.12
N HIS A 104 9.45 -22.87 -8.54
CA HIS A 104 10.71 -22.32 -9.07
C HIS A 104 11.53 -21.59 -7.98
N PRO A 105 12.87 -21.53 -8.07
CA PRO A 105 13.70 -20.80 -7.08
C PRO A 105 13.37 -19.33 -6.93
N ARG A 106 12.79 -18.70 -7.96
CA ARG A 106 12.34 -17.29 -7.98
C ARG A 106 10.87 -17.09 -7.62
N LEU A 107 10.16 -18.12 -7.18
CA LEU A 107 8.78 -18.02 -6.70
C LEU A 107 8.74 -18.47 -5.23
N ILE A 108 8.00 -17.76 -4.39
CA ILE A 108 7.89 -18.08 -2.97
C ILE A 108 7.24 -19.46 -2.82
N ARG A 109 7.84 -20.33 -2.00
CA ARG A 109 7.32 -21.69 -1.85
C ARG A 109 6.18 -21.70 -0.83
N LEU A 110 5.04 -22.24 -1.26
CA LEU A 110 3.97 -22.67 -0.37
C LEU A 110 4.35 -24.01 0.25
N LEU A 111 4.28 -24.10 1.58
CA LEU A 111 4.62 -25.27 2.38
C LEU A 111 3.37 -26.07 2.74
N ASP A 112 2.29 -25.38 3.10
CA ASP A 112 1.05 -25.99 3.59
C ASP A 112 -0.13 -25.01 3.44
N SER A 113 -1.35 -25.52 3.53
CA SER A 113 -2.58 -24.73 3.57
C SER A 113 -3.53 -25.31 4.60
N VAL A 114 -3.98 -24.50 5.56
CA VAL A 114 -4.80 -24.94 6.69
C VAL A 114 -6.09 -24.13 6.74
N VAL A 115 -7.22 -24.78 6.97
CA VAL A 115 -8.47 -24.10 7.34
C VAL A 115 -8.58 -24.12 8.85
N VAL A 116 -8.75 -22.94 9.45
CA VAL A 116 -8.89 -22.78 10.90
C VAL A 116 -10.28 -23.21 11.31
N SER A 117 -10.36 -24.03 12.37
CA SER A 117 -11.58 -24.25 13.12
C SER A 117 -11.31 -23.85 14.56
N ASP A 118 -11.90 -22.72 14.98
CA ASP A 118 -11.77 -22.18 16.33
C ASP A 118 -13.12 -21.56 16.75
N PRO A 119 -14.03 -22.38 17.32
CA PRO A 119 -15.33 -21.91 17.78
C PRO A 119 -15.25 -20.83 18.87
N ASP A 120 -14.16 -20.81 19.65
CA ASP A 120 -13.95 -19.82 20.72
C ASP A 120 -13.51 -18.46 20.15
N ARG A 121 -13.02 -18.43 18.90
CA ARG A 121 -12.64 -17.24 18.15
C ARG A 121 -13.39 -17.17 16.83
N ALA A 122 -14.69 -16.85 16.89
CA ALA A 122 -15.58 -16.80 15.73
C ALA A 122 -15.07 -15.98 14.52
N PHE A 123 -14.22 -14.97 14.73
CA PHE A 123 -13.63 -14.18 13.64
C PHE A 123 -12.53 -14.92 12.84
N LEU A 124 -12.00 -16.02 13.38
CA LEU A 124 -10.99 -16.87 12.74
C LEU A 124 -11.58 -18.18 12.23
N ASP A 125 -12.79 -18.54 12.67
CA ASP A 125 -13.42 -19.78 12.24
C ASP A 125 -13.66 -19.77 10.72
N GLY A 126 -13.19 -20.82 10.04
CA GLY A 126 -13.18 -20.93 8.59
C GLY A 126 -12.08 -20.14 7.86
N ALA A 127 -11.25 -19.37 8.58
CA ALA A 127 -10.14 -18.63 7.96
C ALA A 127 -9.18 -19.60 7.26
N ILE A 128 -8.70 -19.21 6.09
CA ILE A 128 -7.71 -19.98 5.33
C ILE A 128 -6.33 -19.43 5.68
N VAL A 129 -5.38 -20.32 5.98
CA VAL A 129 -4.01 -19.96 6.32
C VAL A 129 -3.07 -20.61 5.32
N LEU A 130 -2.34 -19.78 4.58
CA LEU A 130 -1.28 -20.22 3.68
C LEU A 130 0.05 -20.16 4.43
N VAL A 131 0.74 -21.28 4.47
CA VAL A 131 2.04 -21.43 5.14
C VAL A 131 3.12 -21.38 4.09
N MET A 132 4.03 -20.42 4.21
CA MET A 132 5.00 -20.09 3.17
C MET A 132 6.41 -19.96 3.76
N GLU A 133 7.43 -19.96 2.92
CA GLU A 133 8.78 -19.57 3.34
C GLU A 133 8.80 -18.15 3.92
N ARG A 134 9.60 -17.93 4.98
CA ARG A 134 9.78 -16.60 5.55
C ARG A 134 10.83 -15.82 4.77
N ALA A 135 10.45 -14.67 4.23
CA ALA A 135 11.38 -13.70 3.67
C ALA A 135 11.94 -12.77 4.76
N ALA A 136 13.10 -12.17 4.49
CA ALA A 136 13.71 -11.20 5.39
C ALA A 136 13.05 -9.82 5.27
N ARG A 137 12.70 -9.41 4.04
CA ARG A 137 12.03 -8.14 3.72
C ARG A 137 11.42 -8.17 2.31
N SER A 138 10.62 -7.17 1.97
CA SER A 138 10.13 -6.93 0.60
C SER A 138 11.10 -6.05 -0.20
N LEU A 139 10.90 -5.99 -1.53
CA LEU A 139 11.59 -5.06 -2.40
C LEU A 139 11.15 -3.62 -2.14
N ARG A 140 9.89 -3.40 -1.73
CA ARG A 140 9.40 -2.08 -1.25
C ARG A 140 10.28 -1.56 -0.12
N ASP A 141 10.56 -2.38 0.88
CA ASP A 141 11.43 -1.99 1.99
C ASP A 141 12.82 -1.58 1.47
N LEU A 142 13.34 -2.27 0.45
CA LEU A 142 14.64 -1.95 -0.13
C LEU A 142 14.62 -0.61 -0.88
N PHE A 143 13.54 -0.31 -1.60
CA PHE A 143 13.35 0.96 -2.28
C PHE A 143 13.28 2.11 -1.26
N ASP A 144 12.53 1.93 -0.17
CA ASP A 144 12.43 2.91 0.93
C ASP A 144 13.78 3.19 1.61
N ALA A 145 14.62 2.15 1.74
CA ALA A 145 15.96 2.30 2.31
C ALA A 145 16.99 2.88 1.33
N GLY A 146 16.64 3.02 0.05
CA GLY A 146 17.56 3.35 -1.04
C GLY A 146 18.37 2.13 -1.49
N ALA A 147 17.89 1.46 -2.54
CA ALA A 147 18.60 0.32 -3.12
C ALA A 147 19.98 0.75 -3.66
N ALA A 148 21.02 -0.02 -3.35
CA ALA A 148 22.33 0.23 -3.93
C ALA A 148 22.27 0.00 -5.45
N GLU A 149 22.69 0.99 -6.24
CA GLU A 149 22.64 0.90 -7.71
C GLU A 149 23.39 -0.34 -8.27
N ALA A 150 24.40 -0.81 -7.54
CA ALA A 150 25.16 -2.01 -7.89
C ALA A 150 24.32 -3.30 -7.86
N ASP A 151 23.26 -3.35 -7.03
CA ASP A 151 22.42 -4.53 -6.85
C ASP A 151 21.25 -4.57 -7.85
N ILE A 152 20.83 -3.40 -8.37
CA ILE A 152 19.68 -3.27 -9.29
C ILE A 152 19.73 -4.25 -10.48
N PRO A 153 20.86 -4.43 -11.20
CA PRO A 153 20.92 -5.38 -12.32
C PRO A 153 20.59 -6.82 -11.90
N ARG A 154 21.12 -7.26 -10.76
CA ARG A 154 20.83 -8.58 -10.22
C ARG A 154 19.35 -8.70 -9.85
N LEU A 155 18.81 -7.69 -9.14
CA LEU A 155 17.41 -7.70 -8.70
C LEU A 155 16.45 -7.84 -9.89
N PHE A 156 16.61 -7.02 -10.93
CA PHE A 156 15.73 -7.08 -12.10
C PHE A 156 15.98 -8.31 -12.98
N ALA A 157 17.20 -8.85 -13.03
CA ALA A 157 17.45 -10.14 -13.65
C ALA A 157 16.66 -11.26 -12.93
N GLU A 158 16.75 -11.34 -11.61
CA GLU A 158 16.04 -12.36 -10.82
C GLU A 158 14.51 -12.21 -10.88
N ILE A 159 13.98 -10.97 -10.99
CA ILE A 159 12.56 -10.73 -11.25
C ILE A 159 12.17 -11.28 -12.62
N CYS A 160 12.94 -10.96 -13.67
CA CYS A 160 12.68 -11.45 -15.02
C CYS A 160 12.79 -12.98 -15.12
N GLU A 161 13.72 -13.61 -14.40
CA GLU A 161 13.79 -15.09 -14.29
C GLU A 161 12.49 -15.67 -13.71
N GLY A 162 11.97 -15.07 -12.64
CA GLY A 162 10.70 -15.49 -12.04
C GLY A 162 9.50 -15.30 -12.97
N LEU A 163 9.43 -14.15 -13.66
CA LEU A 163 8.36 -13.86 -14.62
C LEU A 163 8.43 -14.77 -15.85
N ALA A 164 9.63 -15.01 -16.39
CA ALA A 164 9.84 -15.92 -17.52
C ALA A 164 9.33 -17.33 -17.20
N HIS A 165 9.71 -17.87 -16.04
CA HIS A 165 9.20 -19.15 -15.58
C HIS A 165 7.67 -19.15 -15.40
N LEU A 166 7.12 -18.11 -14.77
CA LEU A 166 5.70 -17.99 -14.50
C LEU A 166 4.88 -17.93 -15.81
N HIS A 167 5.29 -17.06 -16.74
CA HIS A 167 4.67 -16.88 -18.05
C HIS A 167 4.81 -18.14 -18.91
N GLY A 168 5.98 -18.76 -18.93
CA GLY A 168 6.23 -20.03 -19.61
C GLY A 168 5.44 -21.22 -19.03
N SER A 169 5.04 -21.12 -17.76
CA SER A 169 4.15 -22.10 -17.10
C SER A 169 2.67 -21.81 -17.36
N GLY A 170 2.33 -20.82 -18.19
CA GLY A 170 0.95 -20.47 -18.54
C GLY A 170 0.24 -19.59 -17.51
N TRP A 171 0.96 -18.81 -16.70
CA TRP A 171 0.37 -17.94 -15.69
C TRP A 171 0.81 -16.49 -15.85
N VAL A 172 -0.08 -15.55 -15.51
CA VAL A 172 0.24 -14.12 -15.35
C VAL A 172 0.15 -13.79 -13.87
N HIS A 173 1.08 -12.99 -13.34
CA HIS A 173 1.06 -12.59 -11.93
C HIS A 173 -0.12 -11.66 -11.62
N GLY A 174 -0.35 -10.63 -12.45
CA GLY A 174 -1.55 -9.79 -12.42
C GLY A 174 -1.60 -8.70 -11.33
N ASP A 175 -0.72 -8.78 -10.33
CA ASP A 175 -0.49 -7.76 -9.29
C ASP A 175 1.01 -7.66 -8.92
N LEU A 176 1.87 -7.57 -9.93
CA LEU A 176 3.30 -7.41 -9.72
C LEU A 176 3.60 -5.99 -9.20
N LYS A 177 4.31 -5.91 -8.06
CA LYS A 177 4.72 -4.65 -7.40
C LYS A 177 5.84 -4.93 -6.38
N PRO A 178 6.57 -3.91 -5.88
CA PRO A 178 7.68 -4.11 -4.95
C PRO A 178 7.30 -4.81 -3.64
N GLU A 179 6.08 -4.66 -3.15
CA GLU A 179 5.58 -5.35 -1.95
C GLU A 179 5.47 -6.87 -2.15
N ASN A 180 5.18 -7.29 -3.38
CA ASN A 180 4.97 -8.68 -3.76
C ASN A 180 6.28 -9.37 -4.22
N ILE A 181 7.42 -8.66 -4.13
CA ILE A 181 8.73 -9.20 -4.44
C ILE A 181 9.52 -9.30 -3.14
N LEU A 182 9.93 -10.51 -2.78
CA LEU A 182 10.50 -10.81 -1.48
C LEU A 182 11.99 -11.11 -1.59
N LEU A 183 12.75 -10.63 -0.60
CA LEU A 183 14.17 -10.86 -0.44
C LEU A 183 14.38 -11.85 0.70
N MET A 184 14.93 -13.01 0.36
CA MET A 184 15.23 -14.08 1.31
C MET A 184 16.48 -13.74 2.13
N ALA A 185 16.69 -14.45 3.24
CA ALA A 185 17.82 -14.23 4.13
C ALA A 185 19.20 -14.47 3.47
N ASP A 186 19.24 -15.33 2.45
CA ASP A 186 20.43 -15.60 1.63
C ASP A 186 20.63 -14.58 0.49
N GLY A 187 19.75 -13.58 0.37
CA GLY A 187 19.77 -12.55 -0.66
C GLY A 187 19.05 -12.92 -1.97
N ALA A 188 18.52 -14.15 -2.09
CA ALA A 188 17.73 -14.55 -3.26
C ALA A 188 16.41 -13.77 -3.32
N LEU A 189 16.02 -13.38 -4.53
CA LEU A 189 14.72 -12.76 -4.79
C LEU A 189 13.67 -13.79 -5.18
N LYS A 190 12.45 -13.63 -4.67
CA LYS A 190 11.28 -14.46 -4.98
C LYS A 190 10.02 -13.63 -5.20
N LEU A 191 9.26 -13.91 -6.26
CA LEU A 191 7.92 -13.35 -6.46
C LEU A 191 6.92 -14.03 -5.50
N SER A 192 5.91 -13.29 -5.05
CA SER A 192 4.95 -13.72 -4.04
C SER A 192 3.57 -13.10 -4.28
N ASP A 193 2.59 -13.54 -3.48
CA ASP A 193 1.19 -13.07 -3.54
C ASP A 193 0.52 -13.32 -4.90
N PHE A 194 0.28 -14.60 -5.18
CA PHE A 194 -0.37 -15.08 -6.41
C PHE A 194 -1.90 -15.05 -6.33
N GLY A 195 -2.48 -14.29 -5.40
CA GLY A 195 -3.94 -14.25 -5.20
C GLY A 195 -4.71 -13.72 -6.41
N LEU A 196 -4.06 -12.88 -7.22
CA LEU A 196 -4.58 -12.36 -8.48
C LEU A 196 -3.96 -13.03 -9.72
N ALA A 197 -3.12 -14.05 -9.52
CA ALA A 197 -2.52 -14.77 -10.63
C ALA A 197 -3.59 -15.48 -11.46
N THR A 198 -3.39 -15.46 -12.76
CA THR A 198 -4.40 -15.89 -13.74
C THR A 198 -3.78 -16.88 -14.71
N GLU A 199 -4.41 -18.05 -14.82
CA GLU A 199 -4.04 -19.06 -15.82
C GLU A 199 -4.42 -18.56 -17.21
N LEU A 200 -3.54 -18.80 -18.18
CA LEU A 200 -3.76 -18.46 -19.58
C LEU A 200 -4.66 -19.52 -20.22
N THR A 201 -5.96 -19.24 -20.25
CA THR A 201 -7.00 -20.15 -20.75
C THR A 201 -7.70 -19.66 -22.02
N GLY A 202 -7.27 -18.55 -22.59
CA GLY A 202 -7.81 -18.00 -23.85
C GLY A 202 -7.68 -18.99 -25.01
N THR A 203 -8.38 -18.75 -26.12
CA THR A 203 -8.46 -19.65 -27.29
C THR A 203 -7.09 -20.11 -27.83
N ASP A 204 -6.05 -19.32 -27.62
CA ASP A 204 -4.67 -19.61 -28.04
C ASP A 204 -3.68 -19.71 -26.84
N GLY A 205 -4.17 -19.74 -25.60
CA GLY A 205 -3.33 -19.67 -24.39
C GLY A 205 -2.58 -18.34 -24.23
N THR A 206 -3.07 -17.26 -24.86
CA THR A 206 -2.38 -15.95 -24.91
C THR A 206 -2.86 -14.96 -23.86
N HIS A 207 -4.03 -15.22 -23.27
CA HIS A 207 -4.66 -14.40 -22.25
C HIS A 207 -5.44 -15.27 -21.25
N GLY A 208 -5.79 -14.68 -20.12
CA GLY A 208 -6.75 -15.25 -19.17
C GLY A 208 -7.69 -14.16 -18.67
N TYR A 209 -8.54 -14.51 -17.71
CA TYR A 209 -9.51 -13.58 -17.13
C TYR A 209 -9.35 -13.46 -15.62
N ALA A 210 -9.22 -12.22 -15.17
CA ALA A 210 -9.08 -11.88 -13.76
C ALA A 210 -10.26 -10.99 -13.30
N PRO A 211 -10.60 -10.98 -12.01
CA PRO A 211 -11.45 -9.93 -11.46
C PRO A 211 -10.87 -8.53 -11.77
N PRO A 212 -11.69 -7.48 -11.86
CA PRO A 212 -11.24 -6.09 -12.02
C PRO A 212 -10.61 -5.58 -10.71
N MET A 213 -9.47 -6.17 -10.35
CA MET A 213 -8.69 -5.89 -9.15
C MET A 213 -7.21 -5.83 -9.50
N GLY A 214 -6.48 -5.12 -8.65
CA GLY A 214 -5.04 -4.97 -8.75
C GLY A 214 -4.64 -3.64 -8.12
N THR A 215 -3.35 -3.44 -8.00
CA THR A 215 -2.78 -2.20 -7.49
C THR A 215 -2.75 -1.17 -8.62
N LEU A 216 -3.60 -0.14 -8.51
CA LEU A 216 -3.88 0.82 -9.59
C LEU A 216 -2.61 1.46 -10.20
N ASP A 217 -1.59 1.72 -9.39
CA ASP A 217 -0.33 2.34 -9.82
C ASP A 217 0.49 1.50 -10.81
N TYR A 218 0.27 0.18 -10.82
CA TYR A 218 0.97 -0.76 -11.67
C TYR A 218 0.08 -1.29 -12.81
N LEU A 219 -1.13 -0.77 -12.96
CA LEU A 219 -2.04 -1.22 -14.01
C LEU A 219 -1.68 -0.62 -15.39
N PRO A 220 -1.58 -1.46 -16.44
CA PRO A 220 -1.37 -0.98 -17.79
C PRO A 220 -2.64 -0.31 -18.38
N PRO A 221 -2.50 0.51 -19.44
CA PRO A 221 -3.62 1.27 -20.00
C PRO A 221 -4.83 0.40 -20.34
N GLU A 222 -4.59 -0.75 -20.96
CA GLU A 222 -5.64 -1.68 -21.41
C GLU A 222 -6.49 -2.24 -20.26
N ARG A 223 -5.96 -2.30 -19.02
CA ARG A 223 -6.72 -2.81 -17.85
C ARG A 223 -7.66 -1.79 -17.24
N TRP A 224 -7.45 -0.50 -17.49
CA TRP A 224 -8.37 0.56 -17.04
C TRP A 224 -9.62 0.65 -17.93
N GLN A 225 -9.48 0.36 -19.22
CA GLN A 225 -10.57 0.40 -20.20
C GLN A 225 -11.21 -0.96 -20.47
N ALA A 226 -10.70 -2.03 -19.84
CA ALA A 226 -11.13 -3.38 -20.18
C ALA A 226 -12.64 -3.58 -19.90
N PRO A 227 -13.41 -4.03 -20.91
CA PRO A 227 -14.79 -4.41 -20.70
C PRO A 227 -14.88 -5.52 -19.65
N LEU A 228 -15.79 -5.38 -18.70
CA LEU A 228 -16.09 -6.45 -17.76
C LEU A 228 -16.97 -7.48 -18.47
N GLY A 229 -16.38 -8.60 -18.88
CA GLY A 229 -17.10 -9.75 -19.43
C GLY A 229 -17.63 -10.67 -18.32
N GLU A 230 -18.40 -11.69 -18.71
CA GLU A 230 -18.91 -12.72 -17.78
C GLU A 230 -17.79 -13.45 -17.03
N HIS A 231 -16.63 -13.59 -17.67
CA HIS A 231 -15.45 -14.26 -17.10
C HIS A 231 -14.50 -13.29 -16.36
N GLY A 232 -14.74 -11.98 -16.44
CA GLY A 232 -13.89 -10.95 -15.84
C GLY A 232 -13.22 -10.04 -16.87
N VAL A 233 -12.09 -9.45 -16.48
CA VAL A 233 -11.24 -8.58 -17.28
C VAL A 233 -10.11 -9.41 -17.88
N GLU A 234 -9.87 -9.21 -19.17
CA GLU A 234 -8.77 -9.88 -19.86
C GLU A 234 -7.40 -9.43 -19.35
N VAL A 235 -6.52 -10.39 -19.08
CA VAL A 235 -5.15 -10.17 -18.58
C VAL A 235 -4.17 -10.98 -19.41
N ARG A 236 -3.01 -10.40 -19.68
CA ARG A 236 -1.94 -10.97 -20.53
C ARG A 236 -0.58 -10.81 -19.85
N PRO A 237 0.44 -11.60 -20.22
CA PRO A 237 1.80 -11.48 -19.67
C PRO A 237 2.38 -10.06 -19.76
N SER A 238 2.01 -9.29 -20.80
CA SER A 238 2.42 -7.89 -20.95
C SER A 238 1.96 -6.96 -19.83
N ALA A 239 0.96 -7.35 -19.03
CA ALA A 239 0.56 -6.58 -17.86
C ALA A 239 1.66 -6.58 -16.79
N ASP A 240 2.31 -7.73 -16.58
CA ASP A 240 3.45 -7.83 -15.66
C ASP A 240 4.67 -7.08 -16.21
N ILE A 241 4.86 -7.07 -17.53
CA ILE A 241 5.93 -6.29 -18.19
C ILE A 241 5.74 -4.79 -17.97
N TRP A 242 4.50 -4.30 -18.01
CA TRP A 242 4.22 -2.89 -17.68
C TRP A 242 4.57 -2.57 -16.23
N ALA A 243 4.09 -3.41 -15.30
CA ALA A 243 4.40 -3.24 -13.88
C ALA A 243 5.91 -3.26 -13.61
N LEU A 244 6.66 -4.12 -14.32
CA LEU A 244 8.12 -4.13 -14.30
C LEU A 244 8.71 -2.80 -14.76
N GLY A 245 8.19 -2.19 -15.83
CA GLY A 245 8.60 -0.88 -16.32
C GLY A 245 8.41 0.25 -15.30
N ILE A 246 7.28 0.22 -14.57
CA ILE A 246 7.03 1.15 -13.45
C ILE A 246 8.11 0.97 -12.37
N MET A 247 8.36 -0.27 -11.93
CA MET A 247 9.35 -0.57 -10.89
C MET A 247 10.78 -0.18 -11.31
N VAL A 248 11.16 -0.38 -12.58
CA VAL A 248 12.47 0.06 -13.10
C VAL A 248 12.63 1.57 -13.00
N HIS A 249 11.58 2.35 -13.22
CA HIS A 249 11.65 3.80 -13.05
C HIS A 249 11.71 4.16 -11.56
N GLU A 250 10.81 3.60 -10.74
CA GLU A 250 10.67 3.91 -9.32
C GLU A 250 11.97 3.70 -8.52
N VAL A 251 12.71 2.62 -8.80
CA VAL A 251 13.95 2.31 -8.06
C VAL A 251 15.01 3.41 -8.19
N PHE A 252 15.05 4.11 -9.33
CA PHE A 252 15.99 5.22 -9.57
C PHE A 252 15.38 6.58 -9.27
N ALA A 253 14.07 6.73 -9.45
CA ALA A 253 13.34 7.98 -9.26
C ALA A 253 12.88 8.18 -7.80
N SER A 254 13.49 7.50 -6.83
CA SER A 254 13.14 7.57 -5.40
C SER A 254 11.65 7.29 -5.13
N GLY A 255 11.09 6.31 -5.84
CA GLY A 255 9.68 5.93 -5.74
C GLY A 255 8.69 6.84 -6.46
N ALA A 256 9.15 7.86 -7.21
CA ALA A 256 8.26 8.66 -8.04
C ALA A 256 7.74 7.84 -9.23
N SER A 257 6.46 8.02 -9.58
CA SER A 257 5.85 7.39 -10.76
C SER A 257 6.27 8.11 -12.05
N PRO A 258 6.41 7.40 -13.19
CA PRO A 258 6.63 8.03 -14.50
C PRO A 258 5.38 8.77 -15.03
N PHE A 259 4.23 8.61 -14.37
CA PHE A 259 2.98 9.27 -14.71
C PHE A 259 2.60 10.29 -13.63
N PRO A 260 2.24 11.53 -14.02
CA PRO A 260 1.86 12.56 -13.07
C PRO A 260 0.53 12.22 -12.38
N GLY A 261 0.41 12.60 -11.12
CA GLY A 261 -0.80 12.43 -10.34
C GLY A 261 -0.51 12.17 -8.87
N ALA A 262 -1.24 12.83 -7.98
CA ALA A 262 -1.11 12.65 -6.54
C ALA A 262 -1.70 11.31 -6.07
N THR A 263 -2.78 10.86 -6.70
CA THR A 263 -3.49 9.62 -6.37
C THR A 263 -3.31 8.56 -7.46
N PRO A 264 -3.48 7.26 -7.13
CA PRO A 264 -3.40 6.20 -8.14
C PRO A 264 -4.41 6.38 -9.28
N VAL A 265 -5.60 6.93 -8.98
CA VAL A 265 -6.62 7.24 -10.00
C VAL A 265 -6.17 8.35 -10.94
N SER A 266 -5.58 9.44 -10.40
CA SER A 266 -5.06 10.53 -11.23
C SER A 266 -3.89 10.09 -12.11
N ARG A 267 -3.01 9.21 -11.59
CA ARG A 267 -1.95 8.57 -12.38
C ARG A 267 -2.53 7.66 -13.44
N GLY A 268 -3.58 6.90 -13.13
CA GLY A 268 -4.36 6.12 -14.09
C GLY A 268 -4.88 6.97 -15.24
N ALA A 269 -5.44 8.16 -14.97
CA ALA A 269 -5.86 9.09 -16.01
C ALA A 269 -4.68 9.55 -16.89
N ALA A 270 -3.53 9.86 -16.30
CA ALA A 270 -2.33 10.22 -17.05
C ALA A 270 -1.78 9.03 -17.89
N VAL A 271 -1.90 7.79 -17.39
CA VAL A 271 -1.61 6.57 -18.16
C VAL A 271 -2.51 6.49 -19.39
N GLN A 272 -3.80 6.83 -19.28
CA GLN A 272 -4.71 6.87 -20.42
C GLN A 272 -4.33 7.96 -21.44
N GLU A 273 -4.05 9.18 -20.97
CA GLU A 273 -3.61 10.27 -21.85
C GLU A 273 -2.32 9.92 -22.60
N TYR A 274 -1.38 9.25 -21.92
CA TYR A 274 -0.17 8.74 -22.56
C TYR A 274 -0.48 7.68 -23.62
N ALA A 275 -1.33 6.69 -23.28
CA ALA A 275 -1.68 5.62 -24.20
C ALA A 275 -2.39 6.12 -25.46
N GLU A 276 -3.18 7.19 -25.32
CA GLU A 276 -3.90 7.86 -26.41
C GLU A 276 -3.05 8.90 -27.15
N GLY A 277 -1.76 9.01 -26.80
CA GLY A 277 -0.80 9.91 -27.46
C GLY A 277 -0.98 11.40 -27.15
N ARG A 278 -1.80 11.74 -26.14
CA ARG A 278 -2.03 13.13 -25.72
C ARG A 278 -0.99 13.66 -24.73
N ALA A 279 -0.27 12.77 -24.07
CA ALA A 279 0.82 13.12 -23.15
C ALA A 279 2.07 12.28 -23.45
N PRO A 280 3.29 12.82 -23.26
CA PRO A 280 4.51 12.04 -23.38
C PRO A 280 4.80 11.21 -22.12
N LEU A 281 5.52 10.10 -22.28
CA LEU A 281 6.10 9.37 -21.14
C LEU A 281 7.20 10.21 -20.47
N ARG A 282 7.12 10.40 -19.15
CA ARG A 282 8.07 11.23 -18.39
C ARG A 282 8.98 10.36 -17.52
N LEU A 283 10.04 9.85 -18.12
CA LEU A 283 11.06 9.12 -17.37
C LEU A 283 12.07 10.10 -16.74
N ASP A 284 12.39 9.90 -15.46
CA ASP A 284 13.25 10.81 -14.72
C ASP A 284 14.69 10.78 -15.27
N SER A 285 15.35 11.93 -15.25
CA SER A 285 16.76 12.05 -15.63
C SER A 285 17.70 11.26 -14.72
N ALA A 286 17.29 10.97 -13.48
CA ALA A 286 17.98 10.12 -12.52
C ALA A 286 18.02 8.64 -12.97
N VAL A 287 17.06 8.20 -13.80
CA VAL A 287 17.06 6.83 -14.35
C VAL A 287 18.20 6.71 -15.37
N PRO A 288 19.21 5.83 -15.19
CA PRO A 288 20.34 5.72 -16.10
C PRO A 288 19.90 5.34 -17.53
N PRO A 289 20.62 5.75 -18.59
CA PRO A 289 20.17 5.60 -19.98
C PRO A 289 19.74 4.19 -20.37
N PHE A 290 20.49 3.17 -19.95
CA PHE A 290 20.12 1.77 -20.18
C PHE A 290 18.76 1.42 -19.58
N TRP A 291 18.55 1.76 -18.30
CA TRP A 291 17.32 1.46 -17.57
C TRP A 291 16.16 2.31 -18.06
N ARG A 292 16.43 3.54 -18.49
CA ARG A 292 15.42 4.41 -19.09
C ARG A 292 14.88 3.84 -20.40
N ALA A 293 15.76 3.33 -21.26
CA ALA A 293 15.35 2.65 -22.50
C ALA A 293 14.57 1.36 -22.20
N LEU A 294 15.04 0.55 -21.24
CA LEU A 294 14.35 -0.67 -20.82
C LEU A 294 12.96 -0.36 -20.24
N ALA A 295 12.83 0.66 -19.38
CA ALA A 295 11.55 1.09 -18.83
C ALA A 295 10.61 1.62 -19.93
N ALA A 296 11.12 2.38 -20.91
CA ALA A 296 10.31 2.87 -22.03
C ALA A 296 9.71 1.72 -22.86
N ASP A 297 10.50 0.68 -23.14
CA ASP A 297 10.04 -0.51 -23.85
C ASP A 297 8.96 -1.27 -23.06
N CYS A 298 9.18 -1.44 -21.75
CA CYS A 298 8.20 -2.04 -20.85
C CYS A 298 6.91 -1.22 -20.73
N LEU A 299 7.01 0.10 -20.82
CA LEU A 299 5.89 1.03 -20.72
C LEU A 299 5.28 1.37 -22.09
N ALA A 300 5.49 0.54 -23.11
CA ALA A 300 4.82 0.71 -24.40
C ALA A 300 3.28 0.77 -24.22
N PRO A 301 2.60 1.70 -24.92
CA PRO A 301 1.21 2.09 -24.60
C PRO A 301 0.17 1.01 -24.93
N THR A 302 0.51 0.04 -25.79
CA THR A 302 -0.40 -1.04 -26.18
C THR A 302 0.21 -2.40 -25.84
N HIS A 303 -0.64 -3.38 -25.55
CA HIS A 303 -0.22 -4.77 -25.38
C HIS A 303 0.65 -5.26 -26.55
N ALA A 304 0.24 -5.01 -27.80
CA ALA A 304 0.95 -5.49 -28.98
C ALA A 304 2.37 -4.89 -29.12
N ALA A 305 2.54 -3.61 -28.78
CA ALA A 305 3.87 -2.99 -28.78
C ALA A 305 4.74 -3.51 -27.62
N ARG A 306 4.13 -3.91 -26.51
CA ARG A 306 4.82 -4.39 -25.31
C ARG A 306 5.16 -5.88 -25.36
N SER A 307 4.34 -6.69 -26.04
CA SER A 307 4.45 -8.17 -26.04
C SER A 307 5.73 -8.68 -26.70
N VAL A 308 6.38 -7.87 -27.53
CA VAL A 308 7.71 -8.19 -28.10
C VAL A 308 8.82 -8.18 -27.04
N HIS A 309 8.58 -7.57 -25.87
CA HIS A 309 9.51 -7.48 -24.75
C HIS A 309 9.16 -8.51 -23.67
N SER A 310 9.30 -9.80 -23.98
CA SER A 310 9.08 -10.88 -23.00
C SER A 310 10.06 -10.79 -21.82
N ALA A 311 9.72 -11.43 -20.70
CA ALA A 311 10.59 -11.50 -19.53
C ALA A 311 11.97 -12.09 -19.86
N GLU A 312 12.04 -13.10 -20.73
CA GLU A 312 13.29 -13.70 -21.23
C GLU A 312 14.11 -12.70 -22.04
N SER A 313 13.46 -11.93 -22.92
CA SER A 313 14.14 -10.92 -23.74
C SER A 313 14.73 -9.80 -22.88
N LEU A 314 14.01 -9.40 -21.82
CA LEU A 314 14.45 -8.38 -20.87
C LEU A 314 15.58 -8.91 -19.99
N LEU A 315 15.48 -10.16 -19.52
CA LEU A 315 16.55 -10.85 -18.81
C LEU A 315 17.84 -10.88 -19.64
N ALA A 316 17.76 -11.28 -20.91
CA ALA A 316 18.91 -11.31 -21.80
C ALA A 316 19.56 -9.93 -21.95
N ARG A 317 18.76 -8.87 -22.09
CA ARG A 317 19.24 -7.48 -22.17
C ARG A 317 19.91 -7.00 -20.89
N ILE A 318 19.35 -7.31 -19.73
CA ILE A 318 19.90 -6.94 -18.41
C ILE A 318 21.24 -7.63 -18.18
N THR A 319 21.32 -8.93 -18.48
CA THR A 319 22.54 -9.74 -18.31
C THR A 319 23.64 -9.34 -19.29
N ALA A 320 23.30 -8.97 -20.52
CA ALA A 320 24.26 -8.51 -21.53
C ALA A 320 24.68 -7.03 -21.37
N ARG A 321 24.21 -6.34 -20.33
CA ARG A 321 24.45 -4.90 -20.14
C ARG A 321 25.95 -4.61 -20.00
N PRO A 322 26.48 -3.57 -20.69
CA PRO A 322 27.84 -3.11 -20.48
C PRO A 322 28.04 -2.66 -19.02
N VAL A 323 28.99 -3.27 -18.32
CA VAL A 323 29.40 -2.82 -16.98
C VAL A 323 30.43 -1.71 -17.17
N PRO A 324 30.15 -0.45 -16.76
CA PRO A 324 31.15 0.60 -16.85
C PRO A 324 32.38 0.20 -16.02
N PRO A 325 33.61 0.44 -16.52
CA PRO A 325 34.81 0.10 -15.78
C PRO A 325 34.77 0.81 -14.41
N ARG A 326 35.03 0.05 -13.34
CA ARG A 326 35.09 0.61 -11.97
C ARG A 326 36.06 1.78 -11.98
N PRO A 327 35.68 2.97 -11.48
CA PRO A 327 36.63 4.07 -11.34
C PRO A 327 37.74 3.60 -10.39
N VAL A 328 38.95 3.46 -10.91
CA VAL A 328 40.14 3.23 -10.09
C VAL A 328 40.27 4.46 -9.20
N ARG A 329 39.99 4.30 -7.89
CA ARG A 329 40.21 5.35 -6.89
C ARG A 329 41.69 5.73 -6.93
N ARG A 330 42.02 6.75 -7.71
CA ARG A 330 43.34 7.38 -7.69
C ARG A 330 43.44 8.09 -6.34
N ARG A 331 44.17 7.50 -5.40
CA ARG A 331 44.48 8.11 -4.09
C ARG A 331 45.19 9.44 -4.35
N TRP A 332 44.47 10.55 -4.30
CA TRP A 332 45.09 11.86 -4.21
C TRP A 332 45.55 12.01 -2.76
N GLY A 333 46.88 12.07 -2.59
CA GLY A 333 47.51 12.29 -1.29
C GLY A 333 47.08 13.63 -0.71
N THR A 334 46.77 13.61 0.58
CA THR A 334 46.41 14.76 1.41
C THR A 334 47.56 15.76 1.56
N ARG A 335 47.52 16.88 0.82
CA ARG A 335 48.15 18.19 1.10
C ARG A 335 47.34 19.24 0.32
N ALA A 336 46.79 20.35 0.80
CA ALA A 336 47.09 21.32 1.87
C ALA A 336 45.75 21.99 2.31
N VAL A 337 45.43 22.18 3.60
CA VAL A 337 45.77 23.29 4.53
C VAL A 337 45.17 24.67 4.17
N LEU A 338 44.14 25.02 4.96
CA LEU A 338 43.76 26.30 5.63
C LEU A 338 43.75 27.65 4.88
N LEU A 339 42.62 28.38 5.08
CA LEU A 339 42.42 29.83 5.32
C LEU A 339 40.90 30.11 5.08
N THR A 340 40.06 30.72 5.93
CA THR A 340 40.18 31.72 7.01
C THR A 340 38.90 31.72 7.86
N ALA A 341 39.06 31.93 9.17
CA ALA A 341 38.00 32.33 10.11
C ALA A 341 38.21 33.80 10.51
N ALA A 342 37.18 34.64 10.35
CA ALA A 342 36.91 35.95 10.98
C ALA A 342 35.73 36.54 10.17
N VAL A 343 34.56 36.91 10.72
CA VAL A 343 34.33 38.06 11.61
C VAL A 343 32.95 37.89 12.26
N CYS A 344 32.89 37.92 13.60
CA CYS A 344 31.70 38.28 14.36
C CYS A 344 32.11 39.27 15.47
N ALA A 345 31.17 40.15 15.81
CA ALA A 345 31.15 41.11 16.91
C ALA A 345 31.70 42.53 16.63
N VAL A 346 30.77 43.44 16.30
CA VAL A 346 30.58 44.67 17.09
C VAL A 346 29.07 44.89 17.25
N ALA A 347 28.64 45.00 18.51
CA ALA A 347 27.31 45.41 18.91
C ALA A 347 27.40 46.72 19.73
N ALA A 348 26.23 47.33 19.95
CA ALA A 348 25.89 48.46 20.84
C ALA A 348 25.76 49.82 20.10
N THR A 349 24.71 50.64 20.28
CA THR A 349 23.90 50.94 21.48
C THR A 349 22.53 51.63 21.19
N VAL A 350 21.46 51.20 21.90
CA VAL A 350 20.45 51.93 22.74
C VAL A 350 19.79 53.23 22.20
N TRP A 351 18.49 53.33 21.86
CA TRP A 351 17.18 53.32 22.59
C TRP A 351 16.67 54.70 23.06
N SER A 352 15.55 55.16 22.48
CA SER A 352 14.42 55.93 23.07
C SER A 352 13.61 56.58 21.94
N HIS A 353 12.30 56.79 21.94
CA HIS A 353 11.13 56.37 22.70
C HIS A 353 9.93 56.89 21.87
N LEU A 354 8.84 56.13 21.77
CA LEU A 354 7.42 56.54 21.62
C LEU A 354 6.66 55.20 21.56
N GLY A 355 5.96 54.73 22.59
CA GLY A 355 4.92 55.44 23.32
C GLY A 355 3.58 55.11 22.66
N GLY A 356 2.95 54.02 23.07
CA GLY A 356 1.67 53.57 22.51
C GLY A 356 1.17 52.27 23.13
N ALA A 357 0.75 52.32 24.40
CA ALA A 357 -0.14 51.30 24.95
C ALA A 357 -1.49 51.41 24.24
N SER A 358 -1.99 50.32 23.65
CA SER A 358 -3.41 50.15 23.39
C SER A 358 -3.77 48.70 23.13
N GLY A 359 -4.47 48.12 24.10
CA GLY A 359 -5.52 47.14 23.87
C GLY A 359 -5.07 45.73 23.51
N ALA A 360 -5.17 44.84 24.50
CA ALA A 360 -5.67 43.50 24.26
C ALA A 360 -6.96 43.61 23.42
N ARG A 361 -6.82 43.41 22.11
CA ARG A 361 -7.96 43.16 21.22
C ARG A 361 -8.03 41.66 21.05
N GLY A 362 -9.15 41.10 21.50
CA GLY A 362 -9.45 39.68 21.44
C GLY A 362 -9.03 39.09 20.10
N GLU A 363 -8.19 38.08 20.17
CA GLU A 363 -7.76 37.29 19.04
C GLU A 363 -9.02 36.78 18.31
N PRO A 364 -9.14 36.96 16.98
CA PRO A 364 -10.31 36.47 16.26
C PRO A 364 -10.41 34.96 16.47
N PRO A 365 -11.62 34.38 16.54
CA PRO A 365 -11.76 32.93 16.67
C PRO A 365 -10.97 32.28 15.55
N GLY A 366 -10.09 31.33 15.89
CA GLY A 366 -9.24 30.66 14.90
C GLY A 366 -10.12 30.21 13.73
N ARG A 367 -9.80 30.58 12.50
CA ARG A 367 -10.55 30.12 11.33
C ARG A 367 -9.73 29.10 10.59
N LEU A 368 -10.39 28.14 9.98
CA LEU A 368 -9.79 27.24 9.01
C LEU A 368 -10.64 27.18 7.75
N ARG A 369 -9.99 26.90 6.64
CA ARG A 369 -10.62 26.59 5.38
C ARG A 369 -10.72 25.08 5.22
N VAL A 370 -11.90 24.62 4.85
CA VAL A 370 -12.17 23.22 4.54
C VAL A 370 -11.45 22.86 3.25
N PHE A 371 -10.68 21.79 3.31
CA PHE A 371 -9.95 21.20 2.21
C PHE A 371 -10.56 19.84 1.87
N ASN A 372 -10.90 19.65 0.61
CA ASN A 372 -11.32 18.36 0.08
C ASN A 372 -10.14 17.83 -0.72
N ALA A 373 -9.69 16.61 -0.43
CA ALA A 373 -8.55 15.99 -1.10
C ALA A 373 -8.89 15.55 -2.53
N ASP A 374 -10.17 15.45 -2.87
CA ASP A 374 -10.65 15.17 -4.23
C ASP A 374 -10.60 16.44 -5.10
N ASP A 375 -9.70 16.44 -6.08
CA ASP A 375 -9.47 17.52 -7.04
C ASP A 375 -10.72 17.86 -7.86
N THR A 376 -11.55 16.87 -8.19
CA THR A 376 -12.81 17.09 -8.91
C THR A 376 -13.82 17.89 -8.08
N CYS A 377 -13.64 17.92 -6.75
CA CYS A 377 -14.44 18.69 -5.83
C CYS A 377 -13.80 20.03 -5.43
N ARG A 378 -12.52 20.28 -5.75
CA ARG A 378 -11.83 21.54 -5.44
C ARG A 378 -12.18 22.67 -6.41
N ASP A 379 -12.31 22.35 -7.69
CA ASP A 379 -12.56 23.33 -8.75
C ASP A 379 -14.06 23.61 -8.99
N ARG A 380 -14.93 23.01 -8.17
CA ARG A 380 -16.38 23.11 -8.29
C ARG A 380 -16.97 24.16 -7.36
N THR A 381 -17.87 24.98 -7.91
CA THR A 381 -18.62 26.01 -7.16
C THR A 381 -20.05 25.59 -6.83
N ASP A 382 -20.54 24.49 -7.40
CA ASP A 382 -21.95 24.11 -7.43
C ASP A 382 -22.43 23.25 -6.24
N ARG A 383 -21.69 23.26 -5.11
CA ARG A 383 -22.01 22.61 -3.81
C ARG A 383 -22.76 21.28 -3.92
N THR A 384 -22.35 20.42 -4.84
CA THR A 384 -23.05 19.16 -5.08
C THR A 384 -22.93 18.22 -3.88
N PRO A 385 -23.96 17.40 -3.58
CA PRO A 385 -23.94 16.50 -2.43
C PRO A 385 -22.76 15.53 -2.43
N GLN A 386 -22.30 15.10 -3.61
CA GLN A 386 -21.18 14.18 -3.81
C GLN A 386 -19.84 14.76 -3.34
N CYS A 387 -19.69 16.08 -3.42
CA CYS A 387 -18.48 16.81 -2.98
C CYS A 387 -18.57 17.36 -1.55
N SER A 388 -19.62 16.97 -0.83
CA SER A 388 -19.84 17.41 0.54
C SER A 388 -19.06 16.54 1.52
N LEU A 389 -18.48 17.16 2.54
CA LEU A 389 -17.75 16.51 3.63
C LEU A 389 -18.60 16.51 4.90
N GLY A 390 -18.49 15.42 5.66
CA GLY A 390 -19.11 15.30 6.97
C GLY A 390 -18.31 15.99 8.05
N LEU A 391 -18.98 16.36 9.14
CA LEU A 391 -18.35 16.79 10.38
C LEU A 391 -18.70 15.78 11.46
N ALA A 392 -17.70 15.30 12.21
CA ALA A 392 -17.89 14.24 13.18
C ALA A 392 -18.62 14.74 14.44
N ILE A 393 -19.41 13.86 15.04
CA ILE A 393 -20.10 14.06 16.31
C ILE A 393 -19.10 13.90 17.47
N ASP A 394 -18.31 12.81 17.44
CA ASP A 394 -17.27 12.49 18.42
C ASP A 394 -15.95 12.09 17.72
N PRO A 395 -14.83 12.80 17.97
CA PRO A 395 -13.53 12.52 17.34
C PRO A 395 -12.82 11.30 17.96
N LEU A 396 -13.37 10.69 19.01
CA LEU A 396 -12.86 9.47 19.65
C LEU A 396 -13.58 8.20 19.18
N VAL A 397 -14.61 8.34 18.33
CA VAL A 397 -15.39 7.24 17.75
C VAL A 397 -15.05 7.11 16.26
N PRO A 398 -15.07 5.89 15.66
CA PRO A 398 -14.87 5.72 14.23
C PRO A 398 -15.72 6.68 13.38
N TYR A 399 -15.12 7.20 12.31
CA TYR A 399 -15.77 8.17 11.42
C TYR A 399 -16.66 7.44 10.42
N THR A 400 -17.90 7.15 10.84
CA THR A 400 -18.95 6.47 10.06
C THR A 400 -20.16 7.39 9.86
N ILE A 401 -21.13 6.96 9.05
CA ILE A 401 -22.36 7.73 8.78
C ILE A 401 -23.19 8.02 10.04
N ASP A 402 -23.09 7.19 11.06
CA ASP A 402 -23.80 7.36 12.33
C ASP A 402 -23.10 8.35 13.28
N ASN A 403 -21.83 8.67 13.01
CA ASN A 403 -20.99 9.58 13.80
C ASN A 403 -20.76 10.92 13.08
N VAL A 404 -21.64 11.32 12.16
CA VAL A 404 -21.57 12.63 11.48
C VAL A 404 -22.84 13.44 11.68
N VAL A 405 -22.68 14.76 11.85
CA VAL A 405 -23.84 15.65 11.89
C VAL A 405 -24.49 15.76 10.50
N PRO A 406 -25.80 16.01 10.41
CA PRO A 406 -26.47 16.23 9.13
C PRO A 406 -25.93 17.43 8.34
N THR A 407 -25.39 18.43 9.04
CA THR A 407 -24.78 19.62 8.43
C THR A 407 -23.52 19.22 7.66
N ARG A 408 -23.49 19.54 6.36
CA ARG A 408 -22.36 19.26 5.47
C ARG A 408 -21.54 20.51 5.19
N VAL A 409 -20.27 20.31 4.83
CA VAL A 409 -19.32 21.37 4.43
C VAL A 409 -18.65 21.03 3.10
N TRP A 410 -18.16 22.02 2.37
CA TRP A 410 -17.55 21.86 1.05
C TRP A 410 -16.16 22.47 1.02
N HIS A 411 -15.38 22.10 0.00
CA HIS A 411 -14.09 22.73 -0.25
C HIS A 411 -14.22 24.26 -0.28
N GLY A 412 -13.31 24.94 0.40
CA GLY A 412 -13.27 26.39 0.46
C GLY A 412 -14.15 27.02 1.54
N ASP A 413 -15.07 26.27 2.18
CA ASP A 413 -15.85 26.77 3.32
C ASP A 413 -14.91 27.22 4.45
N VAL A 414 -15.23 28.34 5.09
CA VAL A 414 -14.44 28.87 6.21
C VAL A 414 -15.21 28.66 7.50
N LEU A 415 -14.64 27.87 8.41
CA LEU A 415 -15.25 27.51 9.68
C LEU A 415 -14.54 28.21 10.84
N ALA A 416 -15.32 28.61 11.85
CA ALA A 416 -14.77 29.08 13.11
C ALA A 416 -14.38 27.87 13.98
N VAL A 417 -13.15 27.90 14.49
CA VAL A 417 -12.48 26.86 15.28
C VAL A 417 -12.41 27.33 16.72
N GLU A 418 -12.79 26.46 17.64
CA GLU A 418 -12.83 26.75 19.06
C GLU A 418 -11.57 26.21 19.77
N CYS A 419 -11.14 25.00 19.41
CA CYS A 419 -9.99 24.33 20.00
C CYS A 419 -9.54 23.14 19.12
N ARG A 420 -8.39 22.53 19.43
CA ARG A 420 -7.89 21.33 18.77
C ARG A 420 -7.80 20.13 19.72
N LEU A 421 -7.93 18.92 19.18
CA LEU A 421 -7.68 17.66 19.89
C LEU A 421 -6.52 16.92 19.20
N PRO A 422 -5.34 16.80 19.83
CA PRO A 422 -4.16 16.20 19.18
C PRO A 422 -4.24 14.68 18.95
N LYS A 423 -5.05 13.97 19.77
CA LYS A 423 -5.11 12.50 19.81
C LYS A 423 -6.55 11.99 19.74
N GLY A 424 -7.19 12.13 18.58
CA GLY A 424 -8.43 11.44 18.24
C GLY A 424 -8.20 10.19 17.40
N VAL A 425 -9.30 9.59 16.92
CA VAL A 425 -9.26 8.47 15.97
C VAL A 425 -8.52 8.93 14.70
N PRO A 426 -7.58 8.12 14.17
CA PRO A 426 -6.88 8.46 12.94
C PRO A 426 -7.85 8.48 11.76
N ILE A 427 -7.81 9.55 10.97
CA ILE A 427 -8.51 9.64 9.70
C ILE A 427 -7.48 9.63 8.59
N ILE A 428 -7.79 8.84 7.56
CA ILE A 428 -7.08 8.79 6.29
C ILE A 428 -8.05 9.40 5.28
N ASP A 429 -7.60 10.41 4.53
CA ASP A 429 -8.39 10.99 3.45
C ASP A 429 -8.18 10.25 2.12
N GLU A 430 -8.81 10.73 1.06
CA GLU A 430 -8.76 10.15 -0.29
C GLU A 430 -7.36 10.26 -0.95
N SER A 431 -6.42 10.96 -0.30
CA SER A 431 -5.02 11.10 -0.70
C SER A 431 -4.05 10.32 0.20
N ASP A 432 -4.57 9.41 1.03
CA ASP A 432 -3.83 8.64 2.03
C ASP A 432 -3.15 9.47 3.13
N ALA A 433 -3.48 10.77 3.25
CA ALA A 433 -2.97 11.61 4.31
C ALA A 433 -3.61 11.18 5.63
N ARG A 434 -2.78 10.79 6.61
CA ARG A 434 -3.23 10.34 7.93
C ARG A 434 -3.05 11.42 8.99
N SER A 435 -4.09 11.69 9.78
CA SER A 435 -3.98 12.51 10.99
C SER A 435 -4.82 11.99 12.14
N THR A 436 -4.26 12.08 13.35
CA THR A 436 -5.00 11.90 14.62
C THR A 436 -5.50 13.23 15.18
N GLN A 437 -5.18 14.35 14.55
CA GLN A 437 -5.56 15.67 15.05
C GLN A 437 -6.93 16.06 14.52
N TRP A 438 -7.73 16.69 15.39
CA TRP A 438 -9.07 17.18 15.07
C TRP A 438 -9.24 18.63 15.52
N TYR A 439 -10.11 19.36 14.85
CA TYR A 439 -10.50 20.72 15.20
C TYR A 439 -11.98 20.76 15.56
N ARG A 440 -12.32 21.36 16.71
CA ARG A 440 -13.72 21.61 17.07
C ARG A 440 -14.19 22.87 16.35
N VAL A 441 -15.19 22.74 15.49
CA VAL A 441 -15.72 23.81 14.65
C VAL A 441 -17.15 24.17 15.03
N ARG A 442 -17.49 25.46 14.93
CA ARG A 442 -18.84 25.96 15.19
C ARG A 442 -19.74 25.76 13.99
N LEU A 443 -20.96 25.28 14.23
CA LEU A 443 -21.98 25.10 13.19
C LEU A 443 -22.87 26.35 13.05
N PRO A 444 -23.50 26.57 11.88
CA PRO A 444 -24.47 27.65 11.69
C PRO A 444 -25.67 27.55 12.64
N ALA A 445 -26.25 28.69 13.00
CA ALA A 445 -27.46 28.76 13.81
C ALA A 445 -28.62 27.98 13.14
N GLY A 446 -29.30 27.13 13.92
CA GLY A 446 -30.35 26.22 13.43
C GLY A 446 -29.89 24.78 13.17
N SER A 447 -28.59 24.49 13.30
CA SER A 447 -28.08 23.11 13.30
C SER A 447 -28.50 22.36 14.59
N SER A 448 -28.65 21.03 14.51
CA SER A 448 -29.01 20.19 15.68
C SER A 448 -27.98 20.20 16.81
N ARG A 449 -26.76 20.70 16.55
CA ARG A 449 -25.68 20.91 17.51
C ARG A 449 -25.02 22.28 17.29
N SER A 450 -24.42 22.82 18.34
CA SER A 450 -23.67 24.08 18.27
C SER A 450 -22.26 23.93 17.69
N SER A 451 -21.67 22.73 17.79
CA SER A 451 -20.32 22.42 17.32
C SER A 451 -20.21 20.96 16.84
N ALA A 452 -19.22 20.71 15.99
CA ALA A 452 -18.84 19.39 15.49
C ALA A 452 -17.31 19.34 15.28
N TRP A 453 -16.80 18.23 14.78
CA TRP A 453 -15.36 18.00 14.64
C TRP A 453 -14.93 17.82 13.20
N LEU A 454 -13.92 18.59 12.79
CA LEU A 454 -13.27 18.46 11.49
C LEU A 454 -11.89 17.79 11.67
N PRO A 455 -11.62 16.66 10.98
CA PRO A 455 -10.30 16.06 11.06
C PRO A 455 -9.25 16.92 10.34
N ALA A 456 -8.03 16.97 10.86
CA ALA A 456 -6.98 17.89 10.40
C ALA A 456 -6.43 17.57 9.00
N VAL A 457 -6.82 16.43 8.41
CA VAL A 457 -6.58 16.11 6.98
C VAL A 457 -7.50 16.92 6.06
N ARG A 458 -8.65 17.40 6.57
CA ARG A 458 -9.63 18.22 5.84
C ARG A 458 -9.35 19.72 5.91
N THR A 459 -8.11 20.10 6.20
CA THR A 459 -7.65 21.49 6.14
C THR A 459 -6.14 21.53 5.96
N THR A 460 -5.66 22.46 5.14
CA THR A 460 -4.24 22.79 5.05
C THR A 460 -3.83 23.85 6.07
N ASP A 461 -4.80 24.50 6.71
CA ASP A 461 -4.55 25.53 7.71
C ASP A 461 -4.06 24.91 9.03
N ARG A 462 -3.19 25.67 9.71
CA ARG A 462 -2.66 25.33 11.05
C ARG A 462 -3.00 26.46 12.03
N PRO A 463 -4.28 26.69 12.34
CA PRO A 463 -4.68 27.78 13.23
C PRO A 463 -4.11 27.54 14.64
N ARG A 464 -3.60 28.61 15.26
CA ARG A 464 -3.17 28.58 16.66
C ARG A 464 -4.43 28.67 17.53
N VAL A 465 -4.84 27.53 18.09
CA VAL A 465 -6.02 27.40 18.96
C VAL A 465 -5.65 26.58 20.19
N PRO A 466 -6.30 26.79 21.34
CA PRO A 466 -6.05 26.02 22.56
C PRO A 466 -6.42 24.55 22.36
N ASP A 467 -5.89 23.67 23.22
CA ASP A 467 -6.30 22.27 23.26
C ASP A 467 -7.70 22.13 23.88
N CYS A 468 -8.54 21.27 23.32
CA CYS A 468 -9.89 21.03 23.82
C CYS A 468 -9.85 20.30 25.17
N PRO A 469 -10.82 20.55 26.09
CA PRO A 469 -11.09 19.63 27.19
C PRO A 469 -11.35 18.23 26.63
N ARG A 470 -10.90 17.18 27.31
CA ARG A 470 -11.17 15.79 26.88
C ARG A 470 -12.69 15.59 26.74
N PRO A 471 -13.18 15.08 25.60
CA PRO A 471 -14.60 14.81 25.43
C PRO A 471 -15.08 13.80 26.48
N GLU A 472 -16.20 14.09 27.15
CA GLU A 472 -16.92 13.05 27.88
C GLU A 472 -17.63 12.15 26.85
N PRO A 473 -17.52 10.81 26.99
CA PRO A 473 -18.16 9.90 26.05
C PRO A 473 -19.68 10.13 26.06
N VAL A 474 -20.23 10.48 24.90
CA VAL A 474 -21.68 10.59 24.72
C VAL A 474 -22.22 9.16 24.72
N ARG A 475 -23.04 8.82 25.72
CA ARG A 475 -23.72 7.51 25.81
C ARG A 475 -24.82 7.37 24.77
#